data_AF-A0A3S4KIF9-F1
#
_entry.id   AF-A0A3S4KIF9-F1
#
_cell.length_a   1.000
_cell.length_b   1.000
_cell.length_c   1.000
_cell.angle_alpha   90.00
_cell.angle_beta   90.00
_cell.angle_gamma   90.00
#
_symmetry.space_group_name_H-M   'P 1'
#
loop_
_entity.id
_entity.type
_entity.pdbx_description
1 polymer ?
#
loop_
_entity_poly.entity_id
_entity_poly.type
_entity_poly.pdbx_seq_one_letter_code
_entity_poly.pdbx_strand_id
1 'polypeptide(L)'
;MIKITKGLDLPIAGMPLQQISPAPAVKRVALLGEEYVGMRPAMAVKEGDRVKKGQILFEDKKIPGVCFTARRAGSSARSTAANGACCSRW
;
A
#
# COMPACT_ATOMS: atom_id res chain seq x y z
N MET A 1 -22.51 -4.86 36.43
CA MET A 1 -21.69 -4.92 35.19
C MET A 1 -20.62 -3.84 35.30
N ILE A 2 -19.35 -4.22 35.48
CA ILE A 2 -18.24 -3.27 35.70
C ILE A 2 -17.58 -2.99 34.35
N LYS A 3 -17.65 -1.74 33.88
CA LYS A 3 -16.90 -1.27 32.70
C LYS A 3 -15.50 -0.90 33.14
N ILE A 4 -14.51 -1.71 32.78
CA ILE A 4 -13.09 -1.40 32.99
C ILE A 4 -12.70 -0.39 31.90
N THR A 5 -12.46 0.86 32.29
CA THR A 5 -12.13 1.99 31.40
C THR A 5 -10.64 2.29 31.31
N LYS A 6 -9.81 1.63 32.12
CA LYS A 6 -8.37 1.88 32.18
C LYS A 6 -7.65 0.75 31.45
N GLY A 7 -7.17 1.06 30.24
CA GLY A 7 -6.27 0.18 29.50
C GLY A 7 -4.91 0.05 30.22
N LEU A 8 -4.15 -0.98 29.86
CA LEU A 8 -2.78 -1.18 30.31
C LEU A 8 -1.89 -0.07 29.70
N ASP A 9 -1.33 0.81 30.54
CA ASP A 9 -0.31 1.76 30.12
C ASP A 9 0.96 0.99 29.73
N LEU A 10 1.20 0.86 28.43
CA LEU A 10 2.43 0.26 27.90
C LEU A 10 3.52 1.34 27.86
N PRO A 11 4.58 1.25 28.69
CA PRO A 11 5.67 2.22 28.67
C PRO A 11 6.54 1.98 27.42
N ILE A 12 6.14 2.57 26.29
CA ILE A 12 6.92 2.54 25.05
C ILE A 12 7.87 3.72 25.07
N ALA A 13 9.17 3.46 25.22
CA ALA A 13 10.19 4.49 25.05
C ALA A 13 10.26 4.91 23.57
N GLY A 14 10.30 6.22 23.30
CA GLY A 14 10.40 6.76 21.94
C GLY A 14 9.13 7.39 21.37
N MET A 15 8.27 7.97 22.22
CA MET A 15 7.14 8.78 21.74
C MET A 15 7.64 9.86 20.76
N PRO A 16 7.04 9.96 19.56
CA PRO A 16 7.45 10.97 18.60
C PRO A 16 7.15 12.36 19.13
N LEU A 17 8.03 13.32 18.84
CA LEU A 17 7.75 14.72 19.08
C LEU A 17 6.55 15.14 18.22
N GLN A 18 5.54 15.76 18.82
CA GLN A 18 4.34 16.25 18.11
C GLN A 18 4.63 17.55 17.33
N GLN A 19 5.65 17.51 16.47
CA GLN A 19 6.05 18.60 15.58
C GLN A 19 6.17 18.08 14.15
N ILE A 20 5.70 18.87 13.19
CA ILE A 20 5.78 18.53 11.77
C ILE A 20 7.10 19.07 11.23
N SER A 21 8.05 18.19 10.90
CA SER A 21 9.31 18.52 10.25
C SER A 21 9.30 18.12 8.76
N PRO A 22 10.10 18.77 7.90
CA PRO A 22 10.20 18.38 6.50
C PRO A 22 10.84 16.99 6.36
N ALA A 23 10.13 16.09 5.68
CA ALA A 23 10.60 14.73 5.40
C ALA A 23 11.52 14.68 4.15
N PRO A 24 12.40 13.68 4.05
CA PRO A 24 13.21 13.47 2.85
C PRO A 24 12.34 13.19 1.62
N ALA A 25 12.84 13.57 0.43
CA ALA A 25 12.11 13.43 -0.81
C ALA A 25 11.83 11.96 -1.19
N VAL A 26 10.56 11.60 -1.28
CA VAL A 26 10.11 10.24 -1.66
C VAL A 26 10.20 10.05 -3.17
N LYS A 27 11.00 9.08 -3.63
CA LYS A 27 11.22 8.78 -5.05
C LYS A 27 10.26 7.72 -5.61
N ARG A 28 9.80 6.79 -4.78
CA ARG A 28 9.01 5.63 -5.19
C ARG A 28 7.83 5.45 -4.24
N VAL A 29 6.68 5.06 -4.79
CA VAL A 29 5.45 4.78 -4.04
C VAL A 29 4.88 3.48 -4.59
N ALA A 30 4.35 2.63 -3.71
CA ALA A 30 3.73 1.36 -4.07
C ALA A 30 2.39 1.19 -3.35
N LEU A 31 1.52 0.36 -3.94
CA LEU A 31 0.35 -0.19 -3.25
C LEU A 31 0.68 -1.63 -2.87
N LEU A 32 0.46 -1.99 -1.61
CA LEU A 32 0.65 -3.35 -1.13
C LEU A 32 -0.67 -4.08 -1.22
N GLY A 33 -0.72 -5.10 -2.08
CA GLY A 33 -1.94 -5.91 -2.25
C GLY A 33 -2.28 -6.75 -1.02
N GLU A 34 -1.28 -7.11 -0.22
CA GLU A 34 -1.43 -7.97 0.96
C GLU A 34 -2.21 -7.31 2.10
N GLU A 35 -2.27 -5.97 2.13
CA GLU A 35 -3.08 -5.23 3.10
C GLU A 35 -4.59 -5.39 2.84
N TYR A 36 -4.97 -5.84 1.64
CA TYR A 36 -6.36 -6.07 1.25
C TYR A 36 -6.73 -7.55 1.42
N VAL A 37 -7.41 -7.85 2.51
CA VAL A 37 -7.80 -9.22 2.89
C VAL A 37 -8.61 -9.88 1.77
N GLY A 38 -8.06 -10.95 1.21
CA GLY A 38 -8.73 -11.78 0.21
C GLY A 38 -8.81 -11.15 -1.19
N MET A 39 -8.12 -10.05 -1.46
CA MET A 39 -8.09 -9.40 -2.77
C MET A 39 -7.51 -10.32 -3.85
N ARG A 40 -8.08 -10.28 -5.06
CA ARG A 40 -7.47 -10.89 -6.25
C ARG A 40 -7.20 -9.80 -7.29
N PRO A 41 -5.96 -9.32 -7.43
CA PRO A 41 -5.65 -8.22 -8.32
C PRO A 41 -5.71 -8.64 -9.78
N ALA A 42 -6.52 -7.94 -10.57
CA ALA A 42 -6.49 -7.96 -12.03
C ALA A 42 -5.69 -6.75 -12.51
N MET A 43 -4.46 -6.98 -13.00
CA MET A 43 -3.54 -5.92 -13.43
C MET A 43 -4.02 -5.25 -14.72
N ALA A 44 -4.19 -3.92 -14.69
CA ALA A 44 -4.51 -3.09 -15.85
C ALA A 44 -3.27 -2.43 -16.47
N VAL A 45 -2.13 -2.45 -15.77
CA VAL A 45 -0.86 -1.87 -16.21
C VAL A 45 0.26 -2.90 -16.15
N LYS A 46 1.27 -2.75 -17.01
CA LYS A 46 2.50 -3.55 -16.99
C LYS A 46 3.66 -2.76 -16.40
N GLU A 47 4.74 -3.45 -16.07
CA GLU A 47 6.00 -2.81 -15.69
C GLU A 47 6.54 -1.98 -16.85
N GLY A 48 7.01 -0.76 -16.57
CA GLY A 48 7.51 0.18 -17.58
C GLY A 48 6.46 1.15 -18.14
N ASP A 49 5.17 0.89 -17.93
CA ASP A 49 4.11 1.79 -18.38
C ASP A 49 4.16 3.13 -17.64
N ARG A 50 3.91 4.22 -18.38
CA ARG A 50 3.75 5.55 -17.79
C ARG A 50 2.32 5.70 -17.27
N VAL A 51 2.21 5.90 -15.97
CA VAL A 51 0.93 6.10 -15.28
C VAL A 51 0.73 7.57 -14.89
N LYS A 52 -0.48 8.08 -15.08
CA LYS A 52 -0.90 9.39 -14.58
C LYS A 52 -1.43 9.27 -13.15
N LYS A 53 -1.40 10.36 -12.38
CA LYS A 53 -2.07 10.40 -11.08
C LYS A 53 -3.56 10.10 -11.27
N GLY A 54 -4.10 9.15 -10.51
CA GLY A 54 -5.49 8.70 -10.61
C GLY A 54 -5.76 7.65 -11.69
N GLN A 55 -4.75 7.21 -12.45
CA GLN A 55 -4.91 6.11 -13.40
C GLN A 55 -5.08 4.78 -12.67
N ILE A 56 -5.95 3.91 -13.20
CA ILE A 56 -6.19 2.57 -12.67
C ILE A 56 -4.95 1.69 -12.86
N LEU A 57 -4.52 1.04 -11.78
CA LEU A 57 -3.40 0.10 -11.74
C LEU A 57 -3.90 -1.34 -11.77
N PHE A 58 -4.86 -1.67 -10.92
CA PHE A 58 -5.50 -2.98 -10.86
C PHE A 58 -6.88 -2.87 -10.23
N GLU A 59 -7.69 -3.90 -10.45
CA GLU A 59 -9.05 -4.02 -9.91
C GLU A 59 -9.16 -5.31 -9.08
N ASP A 60 -10.05 -5.32 -8.09
CA ASP A 60 -10.33 -6.56 -7.35
C ASP A 60 -11.39 -7.38 -8.08
N LYS A 61 -11.02 -8.58 -8.51
CA LYS A 61 -11.96 -9.50 -9.15
C LYS A 61 -13.05 -10.00 -8.18
N LYS A 62 -12.80 -10.02 -6.87
CA LYS A 62 -13.81 -10.46 -5.88
C LYS A 62 -14.87 -9.40 -5.61
N ILE A 63 -14.51 -8.13 -5.71
CA ILE A 63 -15.39 -7.00 -5.40
C ILE A 63 -15.48 -6.13 -6.65
N PRO A 64 -16.39 -6.44 -7.59
CA PRO A 64 -16.51 -5.71 -8.84
C PRO A 64 -16.82 -4.23 -8.55
N GLY A 65 -16.04 -3.33 -9.17
CA GLY A 65 -16.15 -1.88 -8.99
C GLY A 65 -15.10 -1.26 -8.06
N VAL A 66 -14.31 -2.06 -7.35
CA VAL A 66 -13.17 -1.56 -6.57
C VAL A 66 -11.95 -1.46 -7.47
N CYS A 67 -11.62 -0.23 -7.88
CA CYS A 67 -10.44 0.09 -8.68
C CYS A 67 -9.36 0.74 -7.82
N PHE A 68 -8.13 0.26 -7.95
CA PHE A 68 -6.96 0.84 -7.29
C PHE A 68 -6.21 1.75 -8.25
N THR A 69 -5.89 2.97 -7.81
CA THR A 69 -5.33 4.02 -8.66
C THR A 69 -3.94 4.47 -8.24
N ALA A 70 -3.19 5.04 -9.19
CA ALA A 70 -1.86 5.57 -8.95
C ALA A 70 -1.89 6.85 -8.10
N ARG A 71 -1.24 6.82 -6.93
CA ARG A 71 -1.12 7.99 -6.04
C ARG A 71 -0.24 9.11 -6.64
N ARG A 72 0.68 8.78 -7.55
CA ARG A 72 1.62 9.71 -8.19
C ARG A 72 1.76 9.37 -9.68
N ALA A 73 1.98 10.41 -10.50
CA ALA A 73 2.36 10.23 -11.89
C ALA A 73 3.84 9.78 -12.00
N GLY A 74 4.12 8.82 -12.86
CA GLY A 74 5.46 8.26 -13.03
C GLY A 74 5.45 7.00 -13.88
N SER A 75 6.58 6.30 -13.96
CA SER A 75 6.64 4.97 -14.54
C SER A 75 6.35 3.90 -13.48
N SER A 76 5.61 2.86 -13.85
CA SER A 76 5.49 1.64 -13.04
C SER A 76 6.85 0.94 -13.03
N ALA A 77 7.57 1.02 -11.90
CA ALA A 77 8.93 0.49 -11.84
C ALA A 77 9.00 -1.03 -11.60
N ARG A 78 7.99 -1.59 -10.92
CA ARG A 78 7.94 -3.01 -10.54
C ARG A 78 6.55 -3.38 -10.02
N SER A 79 6.01 -4.51 -10.45
CA SER A 79 4.83 -5.15 -9.87
C SER A 79 5.21 -6.56 -9.42
N THR A 80 5.36 -6.77 -8.12
CA THR A 80 5.50 -8.11 -7.54
C THR A 80 4.10 -8.73 -7.47
N ALA A 81 3.58 -9.20 -8.60
CA ALA A 81 2.31 -9.91 -8.63
C ALA A 81 2.52 -11.28 -7.98
N ALA A 82 1.89 -11.49 -6.82
CA ALA A 82 1.88 -12.76 -6.10
C ALA A 82 0.99 -13.82 -6.80
N ASN A 83 1.27 -14.12 -8.07
CA ASN A 83 0.84 -15.35 -8.72
C ASN A 83 2.00 -16.34 -8.66
N GLY A 84 2.39 -16.79 -7.46
CA GLY A 84 3.33 -17.91 -7.26
C GLY A 84 4.73 -17.80 -7.89
N ALA A 85 5.09 -16.67 -8.50
CA ALA A 85 6.31 -16.51 -9.29
C ALA A 85 7.06 -15.25 -8.85
N CYS A 86 7.49 -15.20 -7.59
CA CYS A 86 8.59 -14.33 -7.21
C CYS A 86 9.36 -14.96 -6.03
N CYS A 87 9.85 -16.19 -6.24
CA CYS A 87 10.90 -16.74 -5.40
C CYS A 87 12.22 -16.63 -6.16
N SER A 88 12.97 -15.58 -5.83
CA SER A 88 14.38 -15.26 -6.10
C SER A 88 14.47 -13.77 -6.46
N ARG A 89 15.26 -12.92 -5.81
CA ARG A 89 16.41 -13.10 -4.92
C ARG A 89 16.58 -11.77 -4.18
N TRP A 90 17.03 -11.84 -2.93
CA TRP A 90 17.65 -10.69 -2.24
C TRP A 90 18.88 -10.21 -3.02
#